data_AF-A0A950NA85-F1
#
_entry.id   AF-A0A950NA85-F1
#
_cell.length_a   1.000
_cell.length_b   1.000
_cell.length_c   1.000
_cell.angle_alpha   90.00
_cell.angle_beta   90.00
_cell.angle_gamma   90.00
#
_symmetry.space_group_name_H-M   'P 1'
#
loop_
_entity.id
_entity.type
_entity.pdbx_description
1 polymer ?
#
loop_
_entity_poly.entity_id
_entity_poly.type
_entity_poly.pdbx_seq_one_letter_code
_entity_poly.pdbx_strand_id
1 'polypeptide(L)'
;MSSQQGASRMWQVGAGTAAGSRPSGHDLAMLEELRFIRREAQAEANVAYEDWRRLQSGDTYALYRAAQDRADAAQDDLADLTELIAA
;
A
#
# COMPACT_ATOMS: atom_id res chain seq x y z
N MET A 1 -43.34 35.34 -38.59
CA MET A 1 -43.14 33.93 -39.00
C MET A 1 -41.70 33.78 -39.45
N SER A 2 -40.86 33.14 -38.63
CA SER A 2 -39.74 32.27 -39.03
C SER A 2 -38.88 31.99 -37.81
N SER A 3 -39.13 30.80 -37.26
CA SER A 3 -38.22 30.05 -36.41
C SER A 3 -36.83 29.97 -37.01
N GLN A 4 -35.80 30.06 -36.18
CA GLN A 4 -34.81 29.00 -36.09
C GLN A 4 -34.03 29.11 -34.79
N GLN A 5 -34.24 28.09 -33.97
CA GLN A 5 -33.57 27.82 -32.72
C GLN A 5 -32.12 27.42 -33.01
N GLY A 6 -31.16 28.23 -32.58
CA GLY A 6 -29.76 27.83 -32.46
C GLY A 6 -29.56 27.00 -31.20
N ALA A 7 -30.14 25.80 -31.15
CA ALA A 7 -29.85 24.80 -30.14
C ALA A 7 -28.52 24.12 -30.48
N SER A 8 -27.40 24.73 -30.07
CA SER A 8 -26.09 24.08 -30.06
C SER A 8 -25.36 24.37 -28.77
N ARG A 9 -26.02 24.03 -27.65
CA ARG A 9 -25.32 23.74 -26.39
C ARG A 9 -24.90 22.27 -26.45
N MET A 10 -23.89 21.99 -27.26
CA MET A 10 -23.22 20.70 -27.32
C MET A 10 -22.38 20.56 -26.04
N TRP A 11 -23.03 20.22 -24.93
CA TRP A 11 -22.36 19.68 -23.75
C TRP A 11 -21.98 18.24 -24.06
N GLN A 12 -20.84 18.05 -24.74
CA GLN A 12 -20.16 16.76 -24.75
C GLN A 12 -18.71 16.93 -25.15
N VAL A 13 -17.83 16.99 -24.15
CA VAL A 13 -16.82 15.96 -23.99
C VAL A 13 -16.62 15.75 -22.49
N GLY A 14 -17.30 14.74 -21.95
CA GLY A 14 -16.82 14.08 -20.74
C GLY A 14 -15.55 13.34 -21.12
N ALA A 15 -14.38 13.97 -20.96
CA ALA A 15 -13.11 13.27 -20.84
C ALA A 15 -12.86 12.97 -19.36
N GLY A 16 -13.82 12.28 -18.75
CA GLY A 16 -13.71 11.72 -17.41
C GLY A 16 -13.31 10.26 -17.52
N THR A 17 -12.13 9.99 -18.08
CA THR A 17 -11.44 8.72 -17.92
C THR A 17 -9.97 9.05 -17.78
N ALA A 18 -9.55 9.30 -16.53
CA ALA A 18 -8.17 9.11 -16.16
C ALA A 18 -7.85 7.64 -16.47
N ALA A 19 -7.27 7.41 -17.65
CA ALA A 19 -6.63 6.17 -17.98
C ALA A 19 -5.56 5.93 -16.92
N GLY A 20 -5.62 4.77 -16.26
CA GLY A 20 -4.80 4.38 -15.11
C GLY A 20 -3.37 4.92 -15.21
N SER A 21 -3.01 5.75 -14.24
CA SER A 21 -1.67 6.32 -14.19
C SER A 21 -0.70 5.17 -14.02
N ARG A 22 0.23 4.99 -14.97
CA ARG A 22 1.27 3.97 -14.81
C ARG A 22 2.01 4.26 -13.51
N PRO A 23 2.30 3.25 -12.67
CA PRO A 23 3.12 3.46 -11.48
C PRO A 23 4.42 4.15 -11.87
N SER A 24 4.77 5.19 -11.13
CA SER A 24 6.04 5.86 -11.31
C SER A 24 7.19 4.94 -10.86
N GLY A 25 8.41 5.25 -11.30
CA GLY A 25 9.60 4.51 -10.82
C GLY A 25 9.78 4.61 -9.29
N HIS A 26 9.31 5.70 -8.68
CA HIS A 26 9.31 5.88 -7.24
C HIS A 26 8.32 4.93 -6.54
N ASP A 27 7.11 4.76 -7.10
CA ASP A 27 6.10 3.86 -6.53
C ASP A 27 6.58 2.40 -6.53
N LEU A 28 7.23 1.98 -7.62
CA LEU A 28 7.83 0.64 -7.70
C LEU A 28 8.98 0.46 -6.70
N ALA A 29 9.83 1.47 -6.53
CA ALA A 29 10.91 1.42 -5.52
C ALA A 29 10.35 1.35 -4.10
N MET A 30 9.27 2.09 -3.79
CA MET A 30 8.58 2.02 -2.50
C MET A 30 7.92 0.66 -2.27
N LEU A 31 7.32 0.04 -3.29
CA LEU A 31 6.81 -1.34 -3.17
C LEU A 31 7.92 -2.34 -2.84
N GLU A 32 9.10 -2.21 -3.46
CA GLU A 32 10.24 -3.09 -3.17
C GLU A 32 10.78 -2.89 -1.76
N GLU A 33 10.90 -1.64 -1.33
CA GLU A 33 11.35 -1.28 0.02
C GLU A 33 10.39 -1.80 1.09
N LEU A 34 9.08 -1.58 0.96
CA LEU A 34 8.08 -2.08 1.91
C LEU A 34 8.07 -3.62 1.96
N ARG A 35 8.22 -4.28 0.80
CA ARG A 35 8.38 -5.75 0.76
C ARG A 35 9.64 -6.21 1.47
N PHE A 36 10.73 -5.46 1.37
CA PHE A 36 11.98 -5.77 2.06
C PHE A 36 11.82 -5.58 3.58
N ILE A 37 11.36 -4.42 4.02
CA ILE A 37 11.12 -4.10 5.45
C ILE A 37 10.20 -5.14 6.08
N ARG A 38 9.08 -5.49 5.43
CA ARG A 38 8.16 -6.51 5.93
C ARG A 38 8.85 -7.85 6.14
N ARG A 39 9.63 -8.32 5.15
CA ARG A 39 10.31 -9.63 5.24
C ARG A 39 11.37 -9.64 6.34
N GLU A 40 12.15 -8.57 6.45
CA GLU A 40 13.17 -8.45 7.50
C GLU A 40 12.52 -8.43 8.90
N ALA A 41 11.47 -7.62 9.09
CA ALA A 41 10.75 -7.55 10.34
C ALA A 41 10.09 -8.91 10.70
N GLN A 42 9.55 -9.63 9.71
CA GLN A 42 9.00 -10.97 9.92
C GLN A 42 10.09 -12.00 10.28
N ALA A 43 11.28 -11.90 9.68
CA ALA A 43 12.41 -12.76 10.02
C ALA A 43 12.87 -12.50 11.47
N GLU A 44 12.95 -11.24 11.87
CA GLU A 44 13.27 -10.85 13.25
C GLU A 44 12.20 -11.35 14.24
N ALA A 45 10.91 -11.23 13.89
CA ALA A 45 9.82 -11.76 14.70
C ALA A 45 9.93 -13.28 14.87
N ASN A 46 10.31 -14.02 13.83
CA ASN A 46 10.49 -15.47 13.92
C ASN A 46 11.63 -15.84 14.88
N VAL A 47 12.76 -15.13 14.81
CA VAL A 47 13.90 -15.36 15.72
C VAL A 47 13.51 -15.04 17.17
N ALA A 48 12.90 -13.88 17.41
CA ALA A 48 12.47 -13.48 18.75
C ALA A 48 11.39 -14.42 19.33
N TYR A 49 10.51 -14.95 18.49
CA TYR A 49 9.52 -15.95 18.89
C TYR A 49 10.18 -17.25 19.35
N GLU A 50 11.20 -17.74 18.64
CA GLU A 50 11.95 -18.92 19.04
C GLU A 50 12.70 -18.71 20.36
N ASP A 51 13.25 -17.51 20.58
CA ASP A 51 13.88 -17.17 21.86
C ASP A 51 12.86 -17.08 22.99
N TRP A 52 11.69 -16.48 22.75
CA TRP A 52 10.59 -16.48 23.72
C TRP A 52 10.08 -17.88 24.02
N ARG A 53 9.99 -18.76 23.02
CA ARG A 53 9.62 -20.17 23.20
C ARG A 53 10.57 -20.92 24.14
N ARG A 54 11.85 -20.54 24.14
CA ARG A 54 12.89 -21.16 25.00
C ARG A 54 12.95 -20.53 26.39
N LEU A 55 12.90 -19.20 26.46
CA LEU A 55 13.17 -18.44 27.68
C LEU A 55 11.89 -18.06 28.45
N GLN A 56 10.76 -17.95 27.75
CA GLN A 56 9.45 -17.53 28.27
C GLN A 56 9.50 -16.23 29.09
N SER A 57 10.37 -15.29 28.71
CA SER A 57 10.53 -14.02 29.40
C SER A 57 9.65 -12.92 28.79
N GLY A 58 9.29 -11.92 29.61
CA GLY A 58 8.57 -10.75 29.12
C GLY A 58 9.36 -9.96 28.07
N ASP A 59 10.68 -9.87 28.21
CA ASP A 59 11.53 -9.12 27.30
C ASP A 59 11.58 -9.75 25.89
N THR A 60 11.71 -11.07 25.81
CA THR A 60 11.71 -11.80 24.53
C THR A 60 10.35 -11.72 23.85
N TYR A 61 9.27 -11.76 24.63
CA TYR A 61 7.92 -11.53 24.11
C TYR A 61 7.74 -10.11 23.57
N ALA A 62 8.26 -9.10 24.28
CA ALA A 62 8.18 -7.70 23.84
C ALA A 62 8.95 -7.46 22.53
N LEU A 63 10.14 -8.06 22.38
CA LEU A 63 10.91 -8.01 21.13
C LEU A 63 10.16 -8.67 19.97
N TYR A 64 9.58 -9.85 20.22
CA TYR A 64 8.73 -10.53 19.24
C TYR A 64 7.56 -9.65 18.79
N ARG A 65 6.82 -9.05 19.73
CA ARG A 65 5.69 -8.17 19.41
C ARG A 65 6.12 -6.92 18.65
N ALA A 66 7.20 -6.27 19.06
CA ALA A 66 7.71 -5.09 18.35
C ALA A 66 8.15 -5.42 16.91
N ALA A 67 8.72 -6.60 16.67
CA ALA A 67 9.07 -7.03 15.32
C ALA A 67 7.82 -7.37 14.49
N GLN A 68 6.82 -8.04 15.08
CA GLN A 68 5.53 -8.28 14.41
C GLN A 68 4.82 -6.98 14.05
N ASP A 69 4.73 -6.03 14.98
CA ASP A 69 4.04 -4.76 14.75
C ASP A 69 4.68 -3.98 13.58
N ARG A 70 6.01 -4.06 13.41
CA ARG A 70 6.70 -3.50 12.24
C ARG A 70 6.38 -4.24 10.94
N ALA A 71 6.28 -5.57 10.97
CA ALA A 71 5.93 -6.37 9.80
C ALA A 71 4.49 -6.08 9.35
N ASP A 72 3.56 -5.93 10.30
CA ASP A 72 2.16 -5.60 10.05
C ASP A 72 2.03 -4.18 9.50
N ALA A 73 2.71 -3.19 10.09
CA ALA A 73 2.72 -1.82 9.57
C ALA A 73 3.24 -1.75 8.11
N ALA A 74 4.34 -2.44 7.80
CA ALA A 74 4.86 -2.50 6.43
C ALA A 74 3.92 -3.26 5.47
N GLN A 75 3.10 -4.19 5.97
CA GLN A 75 2.09 -4.90 5.18
C GLN A 75 0.87 -4.03 4.89
N ASP A 76 0.45 -3.19 5.84
CA ASP A 76 -0.62 -2.21 5.66
C ASP A 76 -0.21 -1.16 4.61
N ASP A 77 0.98 -0.58 4.77
CA ASP A 77 1.55 0.38 3.79
C ASP A 77 1.67 -0.25 2.38
N LEU A 78 2.06 -1.52 2.30
CA LEU A 78 2.16 -2.25 1.04
C LEU A 78 0.78 -2.44 0.38
N ALA A 79 -0.26 -2.71 1.17
CA ALA A 79 -1.62 -2.87 0.67
C ALA A 79 -2.13 -1.53 0.12
N ASP A 80 -2.01 -0.45 0.90
CA ASP A 80 -2.44 0.89 0.52
C ASP A 80 -1.75 1.36 -0.78
N LEU A 81 -0.43 1.17 -0.88
CA LEU A 81 0.31 1.55 -2.07
C LEU A 81 -0.06 0.70 -3.30
N THR A 82 -0.30 -0.60 -3.09
CA THR A 82 -0.72 -1.50 -4.18
C THR A 82 -2.10 -1.10 -4.71
N GLU A 83 -3.03 -0.74 -3.82
CA GLU A 83 -4.36 -0.24 -4.20
C GLU A 83 -4.27 1.10 -4.93
N LEU A 84 -3.43 2.02 -4.46
CA LEU A 84 -3.22 3.32 -5.10
C LEU A 84 -2.64 3.19 -6.52
N ILE A 85 -1.74 2.23 -6.75
CA ILE A 85 -1.15 1.97 -8.07
C ILE A 85 -2.15 1.27 -9.02
N ALA A 86 -3.07 0.48 -8.47
CA ALA A 86 -4.04 -0.27 -9.25
C ALA A 86 -5.27 0.57 -9.68
N ALA A 87 -5.45 1.76 -9.10
CA ALA A 87 -6.54 2.71 -9.36
C ALA A 87 -6.28 3.61 -10.58
#